data_AF-A0A8C5HEV7-F1
#
_entry.id   AF-A0A8C5HEV7-F1
#
_cell.length_a   1.000
_cell.length_b   1.000
_cell.length_c   1.000
_cell.angle_alpha   90.00
_cell.angle_beta   90.00
_cell.angle_gamma   90.00
#
_symmetry.space_group_name_H-M   'P 1'
#
loop_
_entity.id
_entity.type
_entity.pdbx_description
1 polymer ?
#
loop_
_entity_poly.entity_id
_entity_poly.type
_entity_poly.pdbx_seq_one_letter_code
_entity_poly.pdbx_strand_id
1 'polypeptide(L)'
;MAVPPIYADLESLPEMFFTKGYGFGLIKLDLKTKSENGLEFTSTGSANTDTSKVTGSLETKYKCAEHGLTFTEKWNTDNTLGTEITLEDQLTKGLKLTFDSSFSPNTGKKGGKVKTAYKCDHVNVGCDVNYDINGTAVHGAAVVGYEGWLAGYQMTFEAGRNRITQSNFAVGFKTDEFQLHTNVNDGTEFGGSIYQKVNDQLETAVNLAWTAGNSNTRFGIAAKYQIDPDASFSAKVNNSSLVGLGYTQTLKPGIKLTLSALLDGKNINAGGHKLGLGLEFQA
;
A
#
# COMPACT_ATOMS: atom_id res chain seq x y z
N MET A 1 18.89 -4.79 17.23
CA MET A 1 17.74 -5.72 17.21
C MET A 1 16.58 -4.98 16.57
N ALA A 2 15.90 -5.60 15.62
CA ALA A 2 15.02 -4.90 14.69
C ALA A 2 13.56 -4.95 15.18
N VAL A 3 12.89 -3.80 15.15
CA VAL A 3 11.46 -3.70 15.35
C VAL A 3 10.75 -4.33 14.15
N PRO A 4 9.87 -5.34 14.33
CA PRO A 4 9.16 -5.94 13.22
C PRO A 4 8.16 -4.95 12.59
N PRO A 5 7.83 -5.12 11.29
CA PRO A 5 6.82 -4.30 10.62
C PRO A 5 5.42 -4.56 11.22
N ILE A 6 4.45 -3.69 10.91
CA ILE A 6 3.04 -3.98 11.19
C ILE A 6 2.58 -5.13 10.29
N TYR A 7 1.50 -5.83 10.66
CA TYR A 7 0.99 -6.98 9.90
C TYR A 7 0.73 -6.65 8.42
N ALA A 8 0.11 -5.50 8.15
CA ALA A 8 -0.17 -5.04 6.79
C ALA A 8 1.09 -4.79 5.94
N ASP A 9 2.23 -4.52 6.60
CA ASP A 9 3.49 -4.25 5.93
C ASP A 9 4.32 -5.51 5.66
N LEU A 10 3.91 -6.68 6.18
CA LEU A 10 4.60 -7.95 5.93
C LEU A 10 4.61 -8.31 4.43
N GLU A 11 3.53 -7.98 3.71
CA GLU A 11 3.38 -8.23 2.26
C GLU A 11 3.84 -7.05 1.40
N SER A 12 4.07 -5.88 2.01
CA SER A 12 4.18 -4.62 1.29
C SER A 12 5.32 -4.59 0.27
N LEU A 13 6.48 -5.17 0.59
CA LEU A 13 7.66 -5.02 -0.23
C LEU A 13 7.59 -5.84 -1.53
N PRO A 14 7.28 -7.16 -1.51
CA PRO A 14 7.00 -7.90 -2.74
C PRO A 14 5.82 -7.30 -3.53
N GLU A 15 4.74 -6.88 -2.86
CA GLU A 15 3.59 -6.28 -3.54
C GLU A 15 3.91 -4.94 -4.23
N MET A 16 4.86 -4.17 -3.69
CA MET A 16 5.32 -2.94 -4.32
C MET A 16 5.89 -3.17 -5.72
N PHE A 17 6.49 -4.33 -6.01
CA PHE A 17 6.98 -4.67 -7.35
C PHE A 17 5.85 -4.91 -8.35
N PHE A 18 4.67 -5.29 -7.88
CA PHE A 18 3.50 -5.49 -8.73
C PHE A 18 2.68 -4.20 -8.90
N THR A 19 2.94 -3.16 -8.11
CA THR A 19 2.10 -1.94 -8.06
C THR A 19 2.85 -0.67 -8.46
N LYS A 20 4.07 -0.44 -7.96
CA LYS A 20 4.85 0.76 -8.25
C LYS A 20 5.39 0.75 -9.68
N GLY A 21 5.35 1.91 -10.34
CA GLY A 21 5.77 2.08 -11.73
C GLY A 21 4.72 1.68 -12.77
N TYR A 22 3.50 1.33 -12.32
CA TYR A 22 2.39 0.98 -13.18
C TYR A 22 1.18 1.90 -12.93
N GLY A 23 0.63 2.48 -13.99
CA GLY A 23 -0.55 3.33 -13.98
C GLY A 23 -1.51 2.98 -15.11
N PHE A 24 -1.74 1.69 -15.34
CA PHE A 24 -2.45 1.19 -16.52
C PHE A 24 -3.85 1.80 -16.68
N GLY A 25 -4.14 2.36 -17.85
CA GLY A 25 -5.42 2.97 -18.16
C GLY A 25 -5.67 4.30 -17.44
N LEU A 26 -4.62 4.91 -16.86
CA LEU A 26 -4.70 6.16 -16.13
C LEU A 26 -3.69 7.17 -16.67
N ILE A 27 -4.13 8.42 -16.80
CA ILE A 27 -3.27 9.59 -16.90
C ILE A 27 -3.25 10.23 -15.51
N LYS A 28 -2.12 10.16 -14.82
CA LYS A 28 -1.96 10.60 -13.44
C LYS A 28 -1.00 11.79 -13.36
N LEU A 29 -1.37 12.80 -12.59
CA LEU A 29 -0.55 13.95 -12.24
C LEU A 29 -0.48 14.04 -10.72
N ASP A 30 0.73 13.92 -10.17
CA ASP A 30 1.02 14.07 -8.74
C ASP A 30 1.89 15.32 -8.55
N LEU A 31 1.46 16.22 -7.67
CA LEU A 31 2.16 17.44 -7.28
C LEU A 31 2.39 17.38 -5.77
N LYS A 32 3.65 17.25 -5.36
CA LYS A 32 4.07 17.25 -3.97
C LYS A 32 4.89 18.49 -3.70
N THR A 33 4.45 19.30 -2.73
CA THR A 33 5.20 20.47 -2.28
C THR A 33 5.46 20.38 -0.79
N LYS A 34 6.65 20.82 -0.37
CA LYS A 34 7.02 20.92 1.04
C LYS A 34 7.45 22.34 1.38
N SER A 35 6.69 22.98 2.26
CA SER A 35 7.02 24.30 2.80
C SER A 35 8.00 24.20 3.97
N GLU A 36 8.81 25.23 4.17
CA GLU A 36 9.76 25.33 5.28
C GLU A 36 9.09 25.21 6.66
N ASN A 37 7.84 25.68 6.77
CA ASN A 37 7.04 25.66 8.00
C ASN A 37 6.50 24.25 8.37
N GLY A 38 6.96 23.18 7.70
CA GLY A 38 6.54 21.79 7.98
C GLY A 38 5.20 21.39 7.36
N LEU A 39 4.65 22.24 6.49
CA LEU A 39 3.41 21.99 5.75
C LEU A 39 3.73 21.29 4.42
N GLU A 40 3.17 20.12 4.21
CA GLU A 40 3.30 19.31 3.00
C GLU A 40 1.95 19.28 2.28
N PHE A 41 1.91 19.65 1.00
CA PHE A 41 0.73 19.48 0.15
C PHE A 41 0.98 18.38 -0.88
N THR A 42 0.02 17.49 -1.03
CA THR A 42 -0.01 16.52 -2.13
C THR A 42 -1.32 16.68 -2.89
N SER A 43 -1.24 17.18 -4.11
CA SER A 43 -2.37 17.26 -5.03
C SER A 43 -2.20 16.18 -6.09
N THR A 44 -3.23 15.34 -6.25
CA THR A 44 -3.25 14.27 -7.24
C THR A 44 -4.47 14.44 -8.13
N GLY A 45 -4.25 14.40 -9.44
CA GLY A 45 -5.29 14.27 -10.45
C GLY A 45 -5.10 12.96 -11.23
N SER A 46 -6.18 12.25 -11.51
CA SER A 46 -6.14 11.07 -12.36
C SER A 46 -7.34 11.04 -13.30
N ALA A 47 -7.07 10.86 -14.60
CA ALA A 47 -8.07 10.61 -15.62
C ALA A 47 -8.02 9.15 -16.04
N ASN A 48 -9.16 8.47 -16.02
CA ASN A 48 -9.29 7.10 -16.49
C ASN A 48 -9.56 7.08 -17.99
N THR A 49 -8.71 6.41 -18.76
CA THR A 49 -8.78 6.40 -20.22
C THR A 49 -9.93 5.55 -20.76
N ASP A 50 -10.42 4.58 -19.98
CA ASP A 50 -11.50 3.68 -20.39
C ASP A 50 -12.88 4.33 -20.13
N THR A 51 -13.02 5.06 -19.02
CA THR A 51 -14.31 5.63 -18.57
C THR A 51 -14.42 7.14 -18.78
N SER A 52 -13.33 7.81 -19.15
CA SER A 52 -13.21 9.28 -19.21
C SER A 52 -13.51 9.99 -17.88
N LYS A 53 -13.61 9.25 -16.76
CA LYS A 53 -13.81 9.83 -15.43
C LYS A 53 -12.51 10.47 -14.95
N VAL A 54 -12.61 11.70 -14.45
CA VAL A 54 -11.53 12.42 -13.80
C VAL A 54 -11.79 12.48 -12.31
N THR A 55 -10.78 12.15 -11.52
CA THR A 55 -10.83 12.25 -10.05
C THR A 55 -9.64 13.06 -9.56
N GLY A 56 -9.86 13.82 -8.50
CA GLY A 56 -8.81 14.61 -7.85
C GLY A 56 -8.84 14.41 -6.34
N SER A 57 -7.67 14.54 -5.73
CA SER A 57 -7.52 14.58 -4.27
C SER A 57 -6.47 15.60 -3.87
N LEU A 58 -6.72 16.29 -2.76
CA LEU A 58 -5.80 17.17 -2.08
C LEU A 58 -5.56 16.62 -0.68
N GLU A 59 -4.31 16.36 -0.33
CA GLU A 59 -3.88 16.02 1.01
C GLU A 59 -2.98 17.16 1.54
N THR A 60 -3.32 17.69 2.71
CA THR A 60 -2.54 18.68 3.43
C THR A 60 -2.04 18.03 4.71
N LYS A 61 -0.73 18.04 4.94
CA LYS A 61 -0.12 17.43 6.11
C LYS A 61 0.71 18.46 6.85
N TYR A 62 0.41 18.66 8.12
CA TYR A 62 1.11 19.58 9.00
C TYR A 62 1.75 18.79 10.14
N LYS A 63 3.09 18.84 10.21
CA LYS A 63 3.87 18.15 11.25
C LYS A 63 4.33 19.14 12.32
N CYS A 64 3.77 19.00 13.52
CA CYS A 64 4.25 19.69 14.72
C CYS A 64 5.27 18.78 15.44
N ALA A 65 6.52 18.81 14.97
CA ALA A 65 7.57 17.91 15.44
C ALA A 65 7.85 18.05 16.95
N GLU A 66 7.72 19.26 17.50
CA GLU A 66 7.95 19.54 18.93
C GLU A 66 7.04 18.72 19.86
N HIS A 67 5.84 18.37 19.39
CA HIS A 67 4.83 17.67 20.19
C HIS A 67 4.50 16.27 19.65
N GLY A 68 5.31 15.74 18.71
CA GLY A 68 5.05 14.45 18.07
C GLY A 68 3.69 14.35 17.37
N LEU A 69 3.13 15.51 16.98
CA LEU A 69 1.79 15.66 16.45
C LEU A 69 1.82 15.82 14.93
N THR A 70 0.97 15.09 14.23
CA THR A 70 0.78 15.24 12.79
C THR A 70 -0.71 15.37 12.50
N PHE A 71 -1.07 16.44 11.80
CA PHE A 71 -2.43 16.67 11.31
C PHE A 71 -2.44 16.45 9.81
N THR A 72 -3.35 15.62 9.32
CA THR A 72 -3.52 15.36 7.89
C THR A 72 -4.98 15.62 7.53
N GLU A 73 -5.20 16.52 6.58
CA GLU A 73 -6.52 16.82 6.01
C GLU A 73 -6.56 16.34 4.57
N LYS A 74 -7.60 15.59 4.22
CA LYS A 74 -7.79 15.00 2.89
C LYS A 74 -9.12 15.47 2.34
N TRP A 75 -9.10 15.90 1.09
CA TRP A 75 -10.30 16.25 0.35
C TRP A 75 -10.24 15.65 -1.04
N ASN A 76 -11.37 15.19 -1.56
CA ASN A 76 -11.45 14.65 -2.91
C ASN A 76 -12.62 15.25 -3.70
N THR A 77 -12.61 15.02 -5.01
CA THR A 77 -13.63 15.54 -5.94
C THR A 77 -15.03 14.97 -5.71
N ASP A 78 -15.15 13.86 -4.97
CA ASP A 78 -16.44 13.31 -4.53
C ASP A 78 -16.94 13.98 -3.23
N ASN A 79 -16.34 15.11 -2.84
CA ASN A 79 -16.59 15.90 -1.64
C ASN A 79 -16.36 15.16 -0.31
N THR A 80 -15.64 14.04 -0.31
CA THR A 80 -15.30 13.37 0.94
C THR A 80 -14.16 14.11 1.63
N LEU A 81 -14.39 14.47 2.89
CA LEU A 81 -13.43 15.08 3.79
C LEU A 81 -12.90 14.02 4.76
N GLY A 82 -11.60 14.05 5.02
CA GLY A 82 -10.95 13.15 5.96
C GLY A 82 -9.94 13.90 6.82
N THR A 83 -10.11 13.85 8.13
CA THR A 83 -9.21 14.43 9.12
C THR A 83 -8.50 13.30 9.84
N GLU A 84 -7.18 13.29 9.86
CA GLU A 84 -6.35 12.34 10.58
C GLU A 84 -5.43 13.10 11.54
N ILE A 85 -5.45 12.73 12.82
CA ILE A 85 -4.60 13.28 13.87
C ILE A 85 -3.76 12.14 14.41
N THR A 86 -2.45 12.24 14.27
CA THR A 86 -1.49 11.24 14.74
C THR A 86 -0.60 11.80 15.84
N LEU A 87 -0.47 11.04 16.92
CA LEU A 87 0.39 11.27 18.07
C LEU A 87 1.40 10.13 18.14
N GLU A 88 2.69 10.46 18.03
CA GLU A 88 3.78 9.48 18.10
C GLU A 88 4.73 9.78 19.26
N ASP A 89 5.14 8.73 19.97
CA ASP A 89 6.22 8.73 20.98
C ASP A 89 6.03 9.69 22.18
N GLN A 90 4.82 10.21 22.41
CA GLN A 90 4.55 11.16 23.50
C GLN A 90 4.39 10.51 24.88
N LEU A 91 3.63 9.41 24.96
CA LEU A 91 3.38 8.71 26.24
C LEU A 91 4.48 7.69 26.55
N THR A 92 4.89 6.94 25.53
CA THR A 92 5.99 5.98 25.60
C THR A 92 6.59 5.79 24.22
N LYS A 93 7.89 5.50 24.17
CA LYS A 93 8.61 5.27 22.92
C LYS A 93 8.03 4.04 22.22
N GLY A 94 7.72 4.20 20.94
CA GLY A 94 7.10 3.19 20.09
C GLY A 94 5.58 3.20 20.08
N LEU A 95 4.91 4.03 20.89
CA LEU A 95 3.46 4.19 20.84
C LEU A 95 3.06 5.21 19.77
N LYS A 96 2.10 4.82 18.94
CA LYS A 96 1.43 5.65 17.94
C LYS A 96 -0.08 5.57 18.17
N LEU A 97 -0.71 6.73 18.32
CA LEU A 97 -2.16 6.88 18.40
C LEU A 97 -2.61 7.69 17.19
N THR A 98 -3.60 7.19 16.47
CA THR A 98 -4.16 7.89 15.32
C THR A 98 -5.68 7.96 15.45
N PHE A 99 -6.22 9.17 15.32
CA PHE A 99 -7.65 9.43 15.24
C PHE A 99 -8.00 9.85 13.82
N ASP A 100 -8.79 9.05 13.14
CA ASP A 100 -9.30 9.34 11.80
C ASP A 100 -10.79 9.65 11.87
N SER A 101 -11.19 10.71 11.19
CA SER A 101 -12.58 11.08 10.94
C SER A 101 -12.80 11.23 9.45
N SER A 102 -13.94 10.75 8.95
CA SER A 102 -14.32 10.89 7.55
C SER A 102 -15.77 11.32 7.43
N PHE A 103 -16.04 12.21 6.49
CA PHE A 103 -17.37 12.73 6.22
C PHE A 103 -17.60 12.90 4.72
N SER A 104 -18.67 12.30 4.22
CA SER A 104 -19.12 12.46 2.84
C SER A 104 -20.47 13.21 2.81
N PRO A 105 -20.49 14.51 2.50
CA PRO A 105 -21.71 15.33 2.50
C PRO A 105 -22.78 14.78 1.55
N ASN A 106 -22.36 14.27 0.37
CA ASN A 106 -23.25 13.77 -0.67
C ASN A 106 -24.11 12.59 -0.20
N THR A 107 -23.61 11.76 0.71
CA THR A 107 -24.31 10.57 1.23
C THR A 107 -24.71 10.71 2.69
N GLY A 108 -24.25 11.76 3.38
CA GLY A 108 -24.36 11.91 4.83
C GLY A 108 -23.52 10.92 5.64
N LYS A 109 -22.72 10.06 4.98
CA LYS A 109 -21.94 9.03 5.65
C LYS A 109 -20.85 9.65 6.52
N LYS A 110 -20.77 9.18 7.77
CA LYS A 110 -19.73 9.54 8.76
C LYS A 110 -19.03 8.26 9.19
N GLY A 111 -17.72 8.30 9.27
CA GLY A 111 -16.91 7.21 9.80
C GLY A 111 -15.85 7.75 10.73
N GLY A 112 -15.58 7.03 11.81
CA GLY A 112 -14.48 7.33 12.73
C GLY A 112 -13.59 6.09 12.88
N LYS A 113 -12.29 6.28 13.01
CA LYS A 113 -11.35 5.20 13.34
C LYS A 113 -10.41 5.66 14.44
N VAL A 114 -10.19 4.81 15.41
CA VAL A 114 -9.17 5.01 16.43
C VAL A 114 -8.16 3.90 16.28
N LYS A 115 -6.94 4.24 15.90
CA LYS A 115 -5.84 3.28 15.73
C LYS A 115 -4.83 3.46 16.85
N THR A 116 -4.40 2.34 17.39
CA THR A 116 -3.38 2.29 18.42
C THR A 116 -2.33 1.30 17.96
N ALA A 117 -1.08 1.71 17.88
CA ALA A 117 0.02 0.84 17.51
C ALA A 117 1.14 1.00 18.53
N TYR A 118 1.68 -0.11 18.99
CA TYR A 118 2.80 -0.14 19.90
C TYR A 118 3.88 -1.05 19.32
N LYS A 119 5.07 -0.49 19.15
CA LYS A 119 6.24 -1.21 18.64
C LYS A 119 7.37 -1.17 19.65
N CYS A 120 7.98 -2.32 19.88
CA CYS A 120 9.19 -2.47 20.68
C CYS A 120 10.11 -3.52 20.04
N ASP A 121 11.21 -3.83 20.70
CA ASP A 121 12.12 -4.86 20.21
C ASP A 121 11.36 -6.19 20.10
N HIS A 122 11.47 -6.83 18.94
CA HIS A 122 10.82 -8.11 18.59
C HIS A 122 9.30 -8.11 18.48
N VAL A 123 8.57 -7.03 18.82
CA VAL A 123 7.11 -7.04 18.85
C VAL A 123 6.51 -5.77 18.25
N ASN A 124 5.46 -5.93 17.45
CA ASN A 124 4.64 -4.85 16.94
C ASN A 124 3.17 -5.24 17.04
N VAL A 125 2.39 -4.49 17.82
CA VAL A 125 0.96 -4.74 18.06
C VAL A 125 0.16 -3.54 17.60
N GLY A 126 -0.95 -3.79 16.92
CA GLY A 126 -1.92 -2.80 16.48
C GLY A 126 -3.33 -3.17 16.93
N CYS A 127 -4.12 -2.17 17.27
CA CYS A 127 -5.55 -2.28 17.50
C CYS A 127 -6.26 -1.07 16.90
N ASP A 128 -7.11 -1.33 15.91
CA ASP A 128 -7.89 -0.33 15.20
C ASP A 128 -9.38 -0.54 15.49
N VAL A 129 -10.03 0.45 16.06
CA VAL A 129 -11.47 0.47 16.29
C VAL A 129 -12.12 1.32 15.20
N ASN A 130 -12.83 0.67 14.29
CA ASN A 130 -13.55 1.30 13.21
C ASN A 130 -15.02 1.46 13.59
N TYR A 131 -15.50 2.70 13.57
CA TYR A 131 -16.89 3.06 13.79
C TYR A 131 -17.52 3.55 12.47
N ASP A 132 -18.60 2.88 12.06
CA ASP A 132 -19.48 3.31 10.98
C ASP A 132 -20.93 3.33 11.51
N ILE A 133 -21.83 4.02 10.81
CA ILE A 133 -23.27 4.04 11.13
C ILE A 133 -23.89 2.63 11.17
N ASN A 134 -23.27 1.67 10.48
CA ASN A 134 -23.72 0.28 10.39
C ASN A 134 -23.15 -0.63 11.49
N GLY A 135 -22.26 -0.12 12.36
CA GLY A 135 -21.69 -0.88 13.46
C GLY A 135 -20.21 -0.58 13.73
N THR A 136 -19.71 -1.19 14.79
CA THR A 136 -18.30 -1.09 15.21
C THR A 136 -17.56 -2.38 14.89
N ALA A 137 -16.38 -2.28 14.28
CA ALA A 137 -15.46 -3.37 14.05
C ALA A 137 -14.13 -3.09 14.77
N VAL A 138 -13.59 -4.10 15.45
CA VAL A 138 -12.30 -4.03 16.13
C VAL A 138 -11.33 -4.92 15.36
N HIS A 139 -10.23 -4.34 14.89
CA HIS A 139 -9.18 -5.03 14.19
C HIS A 139 -7.96 -5.11 15.09
N GLY A 140 -7.55 -6.33 15.44
CA GLY A 140 -6.32 -6.57 16.19
C GLY A 140 -5.25 -7.13 15.27
N ALA A 141 -4.00 -6.72 15.44
CA ALA A 141 -2.87 -7.31 14.77
C ALA A 141 -1.67 -7.41 15.72
N ALA A 142 -0.91 -8.48 15.62
CA ALA A 142 0.33 -8.65 16.36
C ALA A 142 1.36 -9.33 15.46
N VAL A 143 2.59 -8.81 15.47
CA VAL A 143 3.74 -9.37 14.76
C VAL A 143 4.88 -9.54 15.74
N VAL A 144 5.44 -10.74 15.79
CA VAL A 144 6.65 -11.04 16.53
C VAL A 144 7.78 -11.35 15.57
N GLY A 145 8.99 -10.90 15.90
CA GLY A 145 10.17 -11.09 15.08
C GLY A 145 11.35 -11.65 15.87
N TYR A 146 11.99 -12.70 15.36
CA TYR A 146 13.14 -13.33 16.02
C TYR A 146 14.11 -13.87 14.97
N GLU A 147 15.39 -13.47 15.05
CA GLU A 147 16.46 -13.92 14.14
C GLU A 147 16.07 -13.93 12.63
N GLY A 148 15.42 -12.86 12.17
CA GLY A 148 14.96 -12.71 10.79
C GLY A 148 13.59 -13.34 10.49
N TRP A 149 13.12 -14.27 11.33
CA TRP A 149 11.76 -14.80 11.25
C TRP A 149 10.73 -13.77 11.73
N LEU A 150 9.57 -13.77 11.10
CA LEU A 150 8.42 -12.94 11.41
C LEU A 150 7.19 -13.86 11.51
N ALA A 151 6.41 -13.73 12.57
CA ALA A 151 5.13 -14.38 12.70
C ALA A 151 4.07 -13.32 13.04
N GLY A 152 3.03 -13.25 12.21
CA GLY A 152 1.96 -12.29 12.31
C GLY A 152 0.62 -12.96 12.51
N TYR A 153 -0.24 -12.32 13.29
CA TYR A 153 -1.65 -12.65 13.39
C TYR A 153 -2.48 -11.38 13.25
N GLN A 154 -3.57 -11.45 12.51
CA GLN A 154 -4.55 -10.38 12.37
C GLN A 154 -5.95 -10.95 12.56
N MET A 155 -6.81 -10.22 13.28
CA MET A 155 -8.20 -10.58 13.48
C MET A 155 -9.11 -9.37 13.33
N THR A 156 -10.34 -9.62 12.88
CA THR A 156 -11.43 -8.64 12.86
C THR A 156 -12.61 -9.17 13.64
N PHE A 157 -13.06 -8.42 14.64
CA PHE A 157 -14.26 -8.70 15.42
C PHE A 157 -15.34 -7.67 15.12
N GLU A 158 -16.51 -8.13 14.66
CA GLU A 158 -17.67 -7.27 14.42
C GLU A 158 -18.59 -7.27 15.65
N ALA A 159 -18.62 -6.15 16.38
CA ALA A 159 -19.38 -6.03 17.61
C ALA A 159 -20.89 -6.20 17.38
N GLY A 160 -21.41 -5.67 16.27
CA GLY A 160 -22.84 -5.78 15.92
C GLY A 160 -23.30 -7.22 15.64
N ARG A 161 -22.39 -8.11 15.22
CA ARG A 161 -22.68 -9.53 14.96
C ARG A 161 -22.18 -10.46 16.07
N ASN A 162 -21.44 -9.92 17.04
CA ASN A 162 -20.77 -10.66 18.09
C ASN A 162 -19.96 -11.87 17.56
N ARG A 163 -19.19 -11.67 16.48
CA ARG A 163 -18.44 -12.73 15.83
C ARG A 163 -17.13 -12.22 15.26
N ILE A 164 -16.10 -13.06 15.28
CA ILE A 164 -14.87 -12.87 14.51
C ILE A 164 -15.20 -13.11 13.03
N THR A 165 -14.95 -12.12 12.18
CA THR A 165 -15.22 -12.20 10.74
C THR A 165 -13.97 -12.35 9.89
N GLN A 166 -12.80 -12.04 10.44
CA GLN A 166 -11.52 -12.30 9.78
C GLN A 166 -10.50 -12.84 10.78
N SER A 167 -9.69 -13.81 10.36
CA SER A 167 -8.59 -14.40 11.11
C SER A 167 -7.49 -14.80 10.15
N ASN A 168 -6.44 -14.00 10.08
CA ASN A 168 -5.35 -14.16 9.15
C ASN A 168 -4.05 -14.48 9.90
N PHE A 169 -3.27 -15.41 9.36
CA PHE A 169 -1.96 -15.78 9.87
C PHE A 169 -0.92 -15.49 8.82
N ALA A 170 0.23 -14.99 9.24
CA ALA A 170 1.37 -14.77 8.36
C ALA A 170 2.65 -15.30 8.99
N VAL A 171 3.51 -15.90 8.18
CA VAL A 171 4.87 -16.28 8.55
C VAL A 171 5.81 -15.80 7.45
N GLY A 172 6.87 -15.11 7.84
CA GLY A 172 7.86 -14.61 6.92
C GLY A 172 9.27 -14.79 7.44
N PHE A 173 10.23 -14.59 6.56
CA PHE A 173 11.65 -14.57 6.86
C PHE A 173 12.29 -13.42 6.08
N LYS A 174 13.03 -12.57 6.77
CA LYS A 174 13.59 -11.34 6.22
C LYS A 174 15.08 -11.26 6.49
N THR A 175 15.81 -11.01 5.41
CA THR A 175 17.23 -10.63 5.37
C THR A 175 17.38 -9.37 4.52
N ASP A 176 18.61 -8.86 4.36
CA ASP A 176 18.87 -7.68 3.54
C ASP A 176 18.64 -7.92 2.04
N GLU A 177 18.87 -9.14 1.56
CA GLU A 177 18.79 -9.50 0.14
C GLU A 177 17.54 -10.30 -0.22
N PHE A 178 16.91 -10.94 0.76
CA PHE A 178 15.84 -11.90 0.53
C PHE A 178 14.72 -11.73 1.56
N GLN A 179 13.48 -11.77 1.09
CA GLN A 179 12.29 -11.81 1.95
C GLN A 179 11.34 -12.89 1.45
N LEU A 180 10.97 -13.80 2.33
CA LEU A 180 9.90 -14.77 2.14
C LEU A 180 8.72 -14.35 2.99
N HIS A 181 7.52 -14.41 2.44
CA HIS A 181 6.29 -14.21 3.16
C HIS A 181 5.27 -15.25 2.75
N THR A 182 4.53 -15.77 3.71
CA THR A 182 3.42 -16.69 3.50
C THR A 182 2.27 -16.29 4.40
N ASN A 183 1.05 -16.38 3.90
CA ASN A 183 -0.13 -16.07 4.68
C ASN A 183 -1.29 -17.03 4.39
N VAL A 184 -2.16 -17.14 5.39
CA VAL A 184 -3.41 -17.88 5.32
C VAL A 184 -4.51 -16.96 5.85
N ASN A 185 -5.44 -16.58 4.99
CA ASN A 185 -6.59 -15.76 5.35
C ASN A 185 -7.81 -16.67 5.53
N ASP A 186 -8.42 -16.59 6.71
CA ASP A 186 -9.64 -17.33 7.09
C ASP A 186 -9.57 -18.85 6.89
N GLY A 187 -8.36 -19.42 6.82
CA GLY A 187 -8.14 -20.83 6.52
C GLY A 187 -8.51 -21.26 5.11
N THR A 188 -8.82 -20.32 4.21
CA THR A 188 -9.35 -20.63 2.87
C THR A 188 -8.55 -20.00 1.74
N GLU A 189 -7.94 -18.84 1.95
CA GLU A 189 -7.07 -18.20 0.96
C GLU A 189 -5.62 -18.28 1.43
N PHE A 190 -4.76 -18.75 0.54
CA PHE A 190 -3.33 -18.92 0.81
C PHE A 190 -2.56 -18.01 -0.11
N GLY A 191 -1.59 -17.31 0.44
CA GLY A 191 -0.68 -16.44 -0.30
C GLY A 191 0.77 -16.74 0.06
N GLY A 192 1.65 -16.46 -0.89
CA GLY A 192 3.08 -16.60 -0.72
C GLY A 192 3.80 -15.63 -1.65
N SER A 193 4.74 -14.86 -1.12
CA SER A 193 5.56 -13.97 -1.91
C SER A 193 7.03 -14.11 -1.56
N ILE A 194 7.86 -13.91 -2.57
CA ILE A 194 9.31 -13.94 -2.47
C ILE A 194 9.82 -12.63 -3.05
N TYR A 195 10.69 -11.95 -2.33
CA TYR A 195 11.48 -10.85 -2.84
C TYR A 195 12.96 -11.24 -2.82
N GLN A 196 13.66 -10.84 -3.87
CA GLN A 196 15.09 -11.05 -3.99
C GLN A 196 15.76 -9.83 -4.64
N LYS A 197 16.70 -9.21 -3.91
CA LYS A 197 17.69 -8.29 -4.46
C LYS A 197 18.79 -9.11 -5.12
N VAL A 198 18.77 -9.19 -6.45
CA VAL A 198 19.71 -10.02 -7.22
C VAL A 198 21.08 -9.34 -7.30
N ASN A 199 21.08 -8.01 -7.47
CA ASN A 199 22.25 -7.15 -7.38
C ASN A 199 21.79 -5.70 -7.16
N ASP A 200 22.69 -4.73 -7.22
CA ASP A 200 22.37 -3.31 -7.00
C ASP A 200 21.48 -2.67 -8.08
N GLN A 201 21.32 -3.32 -9.23
CA GLN A 201 20.50 -2.83 -10.33
C GLN A 201 19.22 -3.64 -10.54
N LEU A 202 19.18 -4.91 -10.11
CA LEU A 202 18.08 -5.83 -10.37
C LEU A 202 17.48 -6.35 -9.08
N GLU A 203 16.19 -6.09 -8.91
CA GLU A 203 15.37 -6.63 -7.85
C GLU A 203 14.18 -7.38 -8.47
N THR A 204 13.79 -8.50 -7.86
CA THR A 204 12.72 -9.35 -8.36
C THR A 204 11.76 -9.73 -7.26
N ALA A 205 10.51 -9.98 -7.64
CA ALA A 205 9.48 -10.47 -6.76
C ALA A 205 8.64 -11.53 -7.44
N VAL A 206 8.21 -12.51 -6.66
CA VAL A 206 7.29 -13.56 -7.07
C VAL A 206 6.09 -13.51 -6.13
N ASN A 207 4.90 -13.69 -6.66
CA ASN A 207 3.68 -13.82 -5.88
C ASN A 207 2.90 -15.06 -6.31
N LEU A 208 2.40 -15.81 -5.34
CA LEU A 208 1.62 -17.03 -5.45
C LEU A 208 0.38 -16.86 -4.60
N ALA A 209 -0.79 -17.17 -5.15
CA ALA A 209 -2.02 -17.21 -4.38
C ALA A 209 -2.90 -18.36 -4.86
N TRP A 210 -3.52 -19.08 -3.93
CA TRP A 210 -4.52 -20.09 -4.24
C TRP A 210 -5.64 -20.11 -3.20
N THR A 211 -6.78 -20.67 -3.57
CA THR A 211 -7.95 -20.79 -2.70
C THR A 211 -8.26 -22.26 -2.46
N ALA A 212 -8.49 -22.65 -1.21
CA ALA A 212 -8.88 -24.00 -0.83
C ALA A 212 -10.12 -24.45 -1.63
N GLY A 213 -10.09 -25.69 -2.13
CA GLY A 213 -11.16 -26.23 -2.97
C GLY A 213 -11.12 -25.78 -4.43
N ASN A 214 -10.17 -24.93 -4.83
CA ASN A 214 -9.93 -24.56 -6.23
C ASN A 214 -8.54 -25.05 -6.68
N SER A 215 -8.47 -25.73 -7.82
CA SER A 215 -7.20 -26.19 -8.40
C SER A 215 -6.41 -25.08 -9.09
N ASN A 216 -7.02 -23.93 -9.34
CA ASN A 216 -6.36 -22.82 -10.00
C ASN A 216 -5.45 -22.06 -9.02
N THR A 217 -4.17 -21.99 -9.37
CA THR A 217 -3.20 -21.12 -8.70
C THR A 217 -3.07 -19.83 -9.50
N ARG A 218 -2.95 -18.69 -8.83
CA ARG A 218 -2.55 -17.41 -9.42
C ARG A 218 -1.07 -17.21 -9.14
N PHE A 219 -0.32 -16.89 -10.17
CA PHE A 219 1.12 -16.71 -10.08
C PHE A 219 1.55 -15.49 -10.86
N GLY A 220 2.42 -14.69 -10.28
CA GLY A 220 3.02 -13.52 -10.91
C GLY A 220 4.51 -13.44 -10.64
N ILE A 221 5.26 -12.97 -11.64
CA ILE A 221 6.66 -12.59 -11.51
C ILE A 221 6.76 -11.11 -11.85
N ALA A 222 7.51 -10.37 -11.05
CA ALA A 222 7.83 -8.97 -11.30
C ALA A 222 9.34 -8.76 -11.16
N ALA A 223 9.87 -7.84 -11.94
CA ALA A 223 11.25 -7.42 -11.89
C ALA A 223 11.31 -5.90 -12.04
N LYS A 224 12.21 -5.27 -11.29
CA LYS A 224 12.58 -3.88 -11.45
C LYS A 224 14.08 -3.82 -11.72
N TYR A 225 14.41 -3.20 -12.83
CA TYR A 225 15.76 -2.97 -13.28
C TYR A 225 16.07 -1.47 -13.27
N GLN A 226 17.04 -1.07 -12.46
CA GLN A 226 17.59 0.27 -12.44
C GLN A 226 18.64 0.38 -13.54
N ILE A 227 18.29 1.10 -14.61
CA ILE A 227 19.16 1.29 -15.78
C ILE A 227 20.30 2.22 -15.40
N ASP A 228 19.95 3.34 -14.77
CA ASP A 228 20.87 4.36 -14.27
C ASP A 228 20.22 5.09 -13.06
N PRO A 229 20.87 6.08 -12.43
CA PRO A 229 20.29 6.81 -11.29
C PRO A 229 18.96 7.52 -11.57
N ASP A 230 18.69 7.87 -12.83
CA ASP A 230 17.53 8.65 -13.26
C ASP A 230 16.46 7.80 -13.97
N ALA A 231 16.77 6.57 -14.39
CA ALA A 231 15.90 5.70 -15.16
C ALA A 231 15.73 4.30 -14.56
N SER A 232 14.50 3.80 -14.54
CA SER A 232 14.19 2.42 -14.15
C SER A 232 13.12 1.80 -15.03
N PHE A 233 13.27 0.51 -15.29
CA PHE A 233 12.32 -0.31 -16.03
C PHE A 233 11.71 -1.37 -15.11
N SER A 234 10.39 -1.49 -15.14
CA SER A 234 9.65 -2.50 -14.38
C SER A 234 8.89 -3.40 -15.34
N ALA A 235 9.00 -4.71 -15.17
CA ALA A 235 8.25 -5.70 -15.93
C ALA A 235 7.57 -6.68 -14.99
N LYS A 236 6.34 -7.06 -15.31
CA LYS A 236 5.62 -8.12 -14.59
C LYS A 236 4.83 -8.98 -15.54
N VAL A 237 4.71 -10.25 -15.21
CA VAL A 237 3.91 -11.22 -15.94
C VAL A 237 3.09 -12.05 -14.96
N ASN A 238 1.93 -12.53 -15.39
CA ASN A 238 1.17 -13.49 -14.61
C ASN A 238 0.70 -14.68 -15.45
N ASN A 239 0.22 -15.71 -14.78
CA ASN A 239 -0.26 -16.93 -15.42
C ASN A 239 -1.64 -16.78 -16.11
N SER A 240 -2.20 -15.57 -16.15
CA SER A 240 -3.32 -15.21 -17.01
C SER A 240 -2.86 -14.62 -18.36
N SER A 241 -1.55 -14.69 -18.64
CA SER A 241 -0.91 -14.16 -19.85
C SER A 241 -0.94 -12.63 -19.95
N LEU A 242 -1.07 -11.92 -18.83
CA LEU A 242 -0.94 -10.46 -18.81
C LEU A 242 0.53 -10.06 -18.64
N VAL A 243 1.00 -9.15 -19.49
CA VAL A 243 2.36 -8.60 -19.44
C VAL A 243 2.27 -7.11 -19.13
N GLY A 244 2.76 -6.70 -17.98
CA GLY A 244 2.85 -5.31 -17.55
C GLY A 244 4.26 -4.77 -17.75
N LEU A 245 4.38 -3.65 -18.45
CA LEU A 245 5.62 -2.93 -18.68
C LEU A 245 5.51 -1.53 -18.07
N GLY A 246 6.59 -1.04 -17.48
CA GLY A 246 6.68 0.27 -16.86
C GLY A 246 8.07 0.84 -17.10
N TYR A 247 8.14 2.11 -17.50
CA TYR A 247 9.38 2.85 -17.65
C TYR A 247 9.24 4.16 -16.91
N THR A 248 10.14 4.41 -15.96
CA THR A 248 10.18 5.65 -15.18
C THR A 248 11.48 6.37 -15.46
N GLN A 249 11.38 7.65 -15.83
CA GLN A 249 12.50 8.54 -16.11
C GLN A 249 12.38 9.81 -15.29
N THR A 250 13.46 10.18 -14.63
CA THR A 250 13.64 11.51 -14.05
C THR A 250 14.07 12.46 -15.17
N LEU A 251 13.21 13.42 -15.51
CA LEU A 251 13.45 14.38 -16.60
C LEU A 251 14.30 15.56 -16.13
N LYS A 252 14.06 15.97 -14.88
CA LYS A 252 14.77 17.00 -14.14
C LYS A 252 14.71 16.64 -12.65
N PRO A 253 15.60 17.20 -11.82
CA PRO A 253 15.44 17.11 -10.36
C PRO A 253 14.01 17.53 -9.96
N GLY A 254 13.30 16.63 -9.27
CA GLY A 254 11.91 16.85 -8.87
C GLY A 254 10.85 16.53 -9.93
N ILE A 255 11.19 16.12 -11.15
CA ILE A 255 10.22 15.77 -12.20
C ILE A 255 10.44 14.34 -12.67
N LYS A 256 9.45 13.46 -12.46
CA LYS A 256 9.46 12.08 -12.91
C LYS A 256 8.32 11.82 -13.88
N LEU A 257 8.64 11.21 -15.02
CA LEU A 257 7.71 10.69 -16.00
C LEU A 257 7.68 9.16 -15.89
N THR A 258 6.50 8.58 -15.79
CA THR A 258 6.29 7.13 -15.85
C THR A 258 5.37 6.80 -17.02
N LEU A 259 5.81 5.90 -17.89
CA LEU A 259 5.01 5.30 -18.95
C LEU A 259 4.73 3.84 -18.56
N SER A 260 3.51 3.37 -18.75
CA SER A 260 3.17 1.98 -18.46
C SER A 260 2.23 1.39 -19.50
N ALA A 261 2.37 0.10 -19.76
CA ALA A 261 1.55 -0.64 -20.71
C ALA A 261 1.18 -2.01 -20.13
N LEU A 262 -0.10 -2.37 -20.18
CA LEU A 262 -0.58 -3.71 -19.87
C LEU A 262 -1.04 -4.37 -21.16
N LEU A 263 -0.33 -5.42 -21.55
CA LEU A 263 -0.60 -6.19 -22.76
C LEU A 263 -1.31 -7.49 -22.38
N ASP A 264 -2.37 -7.81 -23.11
CA ASP A 264 -3.02 -9.12 -23.03
C ASP A 264 -2.34 -10.06 -24.02
N GLY A 265 -1.52 -10.97 -23.50
CA GLY A 265 -0.77 -11.94 -24.29
C GLY A 265 -1.66 -12.95 -25.03
N LYS A 266 -2.91 -13.16 -24.60
CA LYS A 266 -3.87 -14.00 -25.36
C LYS A 266 -4.43 -13.27 -26.58
N ASN A 267 -4.48 -11.93 -26.52
CA ASN A 267 -5.12 -11.08 -27.51
C ASN A 267 -4.16 -10.01 -28.08
N ILE A 268 -2.87 -10.33 -28.19
CA ILE A 268 -1.83 -9.35 -28.57
C ILE A 268 -2.08 -8.71 -29.94
N ASN A 269 -2.73 -9.43 -30.85
CA ASN A 269 -3.06 -8.93 -32.19
C ASN A 269 -4.44 -8.24 -32.25
N ALA A 270 -5.29 -8.43 -31.24
CA ALA A 270 -6.68 -7.95 -31.23
C ALA A 270 -6.90 -6.71 -30.36
N GLY A 271 -5.90 -6.33 -29.55
CA GLY A 271 -5.93 -5.13 -28.71
C GLY A 271 -6.37 -5.40 -27.27
N GLY A 272 -7.09 -4.46 -26.66
CA GLY A 272 -7.43 -4.50 -25.23
C GLY A 272 -6.26 -4.13 -24.31
N HIS A 273 -5.22 -3.53 -24.86
CA HIS A 273 -4.05 -3.09 -24.11
C HIS A 273 -4.32 -1.77 -23.40
N LYS A 274 -3.86 -1.66 -22.16
CA LYS A 274 -4.02 -0.44 -21.37
C LYS A 274 -2.71 0.34 -21.35
N LEU A 275 -2.76 1.61 -21.71
CA LEU A 275 -1.64 2.53 -21.60
C LEU A 275 -1.84 3.45 -20.41
N GLY A 276 -0.76 3.82 -19.76
CA GLY A 276 -0.76 4.66 -18.59
C GLY A 276 0.37 5.67 -18.64
N LEU A 277 0.10 6.88 -18.16
CA LEU A 277 1.06 7.97 -18.08
C LEU A 277 0.99 8.57 -16.68
N GLY A 278 2.13 8.69 -16.01
CA GLY A 278 2.26 9.33 -14.71
C GLY A 278 3.27 10.46 -14.77
N LEU A 279 2.89 11.63 -14.27
CA LEU A 279 3.79 12.75 -14.05
C LEU A 279 3.81 13.09 -12.57
N GLU A 280 4.99 13.01 -11.95
CA GLU A 280 5.20 13.40 -10.57
C GLU A 280 6.12 14.61 -10.52
N PHE A 281 5.66 15.65 -9.85
CA PHE A 281 6.39 16.88 -9.55
C PHE A 281 6.62 16.94 -8.04
N GLN A 282 7.85 17.14 -7.64
CA GLN A 282 8.28 17.26 -6.26
C GLN A 282 9.09 18.54 -6.10
N ALA A 283 8.62 19.41 -5.21
CA ALA A 283 9.27 20.67 -4.81
C ALA A 283 9.43 20.75 -3.30
#